data_AF-A0A9P5KX22-F1
#
_entry.id   AF-A0A9P5KX22-F1
#
_cell.length_a   1.000
_cell.length_b   1.000
_cell.length_c   1.000
_cell.angle_alpha   90.00
_cell.angle_beta   90.00
_cell.angle_gamma   90.00
#
_symmetry.space_group_name_H-M   'P 1'
#
loop_
_entity.id
_entity.type
_entity.pdbx_description
1 polymer ?
#
loop_
_entity_poly.entity_id
_entity_poly.type
_entity_poly.pdbx_seq_one_letter_code
_entity_poly.pdbx_strand_id
1 'polypeptide(L)'
;MVSTLRLCLLAVTLFFNFSSAFPLISREVQWSFTLFPSPSCNGTIGDPHVGSGSTGCRADLHSVASAYTLNSVAEGCRIELFDNTMCDQNELSDIASQANATQTCHIAGTRRRYGSYQVTCA
;
A
#
# COMPACT_ATOMS: atom_id res chain seq x y z
N MET A 1 41.84 66.98 -10.21
CA MET A 1 40.47 66.61 -10.59
C MET A 1 40.32 65.11 -10.43
N VAL A 2 39.43 64.72 -9.54
CA VAL A 2 39.05 63.35 -9.15
C VAL A 2 38.16 62.75 -10.25
N SER A 3 38.21 61.44 -10.48
CA SER A 3 37.04 60.54 -10.39
C SER A 3 37.28 59.22 -11.16
N THR A 4 37.82 58.22 -10.46
CA THR A 4 37.14 57.03 -9.90
C THR A 4 37.03 55.82 -10.85
N LEU A 5 37.96 54.90 -10.60
CA LEU A 5 37.86 53.45 -10.77
C LEU A 5 36.45 52.93 -10.38
N ARG A 6 35.89 52.01 -11.18
CA ARG A 6 34.81 51.11 -10.73
C ARG A 6 35.15 49.66 -11.06
N LEU A 7 35.80 49.00 -10.10
CA LEU A 7 35.75 47.55 -9.95
C LEU A 7 34.36 47.18 -9.44
N CYS A 8 33.59 46.41 -10.21
CA CYS A 8 32.42 45.70 -9.70
C CYS A 8 32.82 44.24 -9.44
N LEU A 9 33.38 43.98 -8.26
CA LEU A 9 33.50 42.64 -7.69
C LEU A 9 32.12 42.25 -7.13
N LEU A 10 31.36 41.45 -7.88
CA LEU A 10 30.15 40.81 -7.38
C LEU A 10 30.53 39.53 -6.66
N ALA A 11 30.61 39.61 -5.33
CA ALA A 11 30.61 38.47 -4.45
C ALA A 11 29.20 37.85 -4.44
N VAL A 12 29.07 36.61 -4.91
CA VAL A 12 27.89 35.79 -4.66
C VAL A 12 28.36 34.53 -3.95
N THR A 13 28.41 34.62 -2.62
CA THR A 13 28.53 33.44 -1.74
C THR A 13 27.20 32.70 -1.77
N LEU A 14 27.09 31.69 -2.65
CA LEU A 14 26.01 30.71 -2.56
C LEU A 14 26.32 29.79 -1.37
N PHE A 15 25.70 30.09 -0.23
CA PHE A 15 25.57 29.13 0.86
C PHE A 15 24.72 27.97 0.35
N PHE A 16 25.37 26.88 -0.06
CA PHE A 16 24.70 25.61 -0.26
C PHE A 16 24.24 25.11 1.11
N ASN A 17 23.02 25.45 1.50
CA ASN A 17 22.29 24.70 2.52
C ASN A 17 21.99 23.32 1.93
N PHE A 18 22.95 22.40 2.06
CA PHE A 18 22.65 20.99 1.93
C PHE A 18 21.83 20.59 3.16
N SER A 19 20.51 20.77 3.09
CA SER A 19 19.60 20.05 3.96
C SER A 19 19.75 18.57 3.63
N SER A 20 20.66 17.88 4.30
CA SER A 20 20.68 16.42 4.30
C SER A 20 19.42 15.97 5.03
N ALA A 21 18.35 15.78 4.30
CA ALA A 21 17.22 14.99 4.74
C ALA A 21 17.78 13.56 4.90
N PHE A 22 18.11 13.19 6.13
CA PHE A 22 18.37 11.81 6.48
C PHE A 22 17.13 11.03 6.01
N PRO A 23 17.26 10.00 5.14
CA PRO A 23 16.16 9.10 4.96
C PRO A 23 15.98 8.46 6.33
N LEU A 24 14.91 8.85 7.02
CA LEU A 24 14.36 8.00 8.06
C LEU A 24 14.20 6.67 7.36
N ILE A 25 14.99 5.67 7.77
CA ILE A 25 14.77 4.29 7.38
C ILE A 25 13.44 3.95 8.02
N SER A 26 12.35 4.38 7.37
CA SER A 26 11.01 3.97 7.68
C SER A 26 11.09 2.48 7.45
N ARG A 27 10.96 1.73 8.54
CA ARG A 27 10.82 0.28 8.47
C ARG A 27 9.56 0.08 7.65
N GLU A 28 9.73 -0.14 6.35
CA GLU A 28 8.62 -0.13 5.41
C GLU A 28 7.55 -1.07 5.95
N VAL A 29 6.38 -0.52 6.28
CA VAL A 29 5.31 -1.28 6.89
C VAL A 29 4.76 -2.17 5.78
N GLN A 30 5.21 -3.41 5.76
CA GLN A 30 4.96 -4.35 4.67
C GLN A 30 3.70 -5.16 4.92
N TRP A 31 3.02 -5.47 3.83
CA TRP A 31 1.87 -6.35 3.82
C TRP A 31 1.92 -7.25 2.59
N SER A 32 1.38 -8.46 2.74
CA SER A 32 1.26 -9.46 1.70
C SER A 32 0.12 -10.42 1.99
N PHE A 33 -0.64 -10.73 0.96
CA PHE A 33 -1.76 -11.66 1.00
C PHE A 33 -1.95 -12.26 -0.39
N THR A 34 -2.69 -13.35 -0.48
CA THR A 34 -2.98 -14.03 -1.75
C THR A 34 -4.47 -14.12 -1.95
N LEU A 35 -4.98 -13.75 -3.13
CA LEU A 35 -6.38 -13.89 -3.52
C LEU A 35 -6.58 -15.18 -4.32
N PHE A 36 -7.73 -15.83 -4.16
CA PHE A 36 -8.04 -17.10 -4.83
C PHE A 36 -9.38 -17.03 -5.58
N PRO A 37 -9.46 -17.55 -6.82
CA PRO A 37 -10.70 -17.59 -7.61
C PRO A 37 -11.75 -18.55 -7.07
N SER A 38 -11.34 -19.58 -6.34
CA SER A 38 -12.23 -20.55 -5.74
C SER A 38 -12.45 -20.24 -4.25
N PRO A 39 -13.56 -20.70 -3.64
CA PRO A 39 -13.79 -20.60 -2.19
C PRO A 39 -12.89 -21.57 -1.39
N SER A 40 -11.74 -21.95 -1.95
CA SER A 40 -10.77 -22.86 -1.34
C SER A 40 -9.37 -22.39 -1.68
N CYS A 41 -8.55 -22.13 -0.67
CA CYS A 41 -7.16 -21.71 -0.87
C CYS A 41 -6.22 -22.86 -1.27
N ASN A 42 -6.73 -24.11 -1.29
CA ASN A 42 -5.97 -25.30 -1.66
C ASN A 42 -6.20 -25.67 -3.13
N GLY A 43 -5.12 -26.07 -3.84
CA GLY A 43 -5.18 -26.61 -5.20
C GLY A 43 -5.52 -25.60 -6.31
N THR A 44 -5.75 -24.34 -5.95
CA THR A 44 -6.02 -23.24 -6.89
C THR A 44 -4.80 -22.32 -6.96
N ILE A 45 -4.42 -21.90 -8.16
CA ILE A 45 -3.36 -20.88 -8.33
C ILE A 45 -3.94 -19.55 -7.83
N GLY A 46 -3.37 -19.05 -6.72
CA GLY A 46 -3.73 -17.75 -6.16
C GLY A 46 -2.95 -16.60 -6.80
N ASP A 47 -3.48 -15.40 -6.72
CA ASP A 47 -2.86 -14.15 -7.16
C ASP A 47 -2.20 -13.45 -5.95
N PRO A 48 -0.86 -13.37 -5.89
CA PRO A 48 -0.16 -12.77 -4.76
C PRO A 48 -0.14 -11.25 -4.86
N HIS A 49 -0.53 -10.59 -3.77
CA HIS A 49 -0.47 -9.14 -3.61
C HIS A 49 0.50 -8.79 -2.49
N VAL A 50 1.43 -7.87 -2.77
CA VAL A 50 2.44 -7.40 -1.82
C VAL A 50 2.67 -5.91 -1.99
N GLY A 51 2.97 -5.22 -0.89
CA GLY A 51 3.35 -3.82 -0.93
C GLY A 51 3.85 -3.32 0.42
N SER A 52 4.19 -2.03 0.44
CA SER A 52 4.53 -1.29 1.65
C SER A 52 3.69 -0.02 1.77
N GLY A 53 3.33 0.32 3.01
CA GLY A 53 2.49 1.47 3.32
C GLY A 53 1.04 1.34 2.84
N SER A 54 0.31 2.45 2.93
CA SER A 54 -1.09 2.52 2.47
C SER A 54 -1.19 2.54 0.94
N THR A 55 -2.29 2.01 0.42
CA THR A 55 -2.63 2.07 -1.00
C THR A 55 -3.88 2.91 -1.22
N GLY A 56 -4.03 3.43 -2.44
CA GLY A 56 -5.36 3.79 -2.94
C GLY A 56 -6.20 2.54 -3.23
N CYS A 57 -7.41 2.76 -3.75
CA CYS A 57 -8.28 1.67 -4.17
C CYS A 57 -7.65 0.84 -5.28
N ARG A 58 -7.59 -0.48 -5.06
CA ARG A 58 -7.24 -1.47 -6.08
C ARG A 58 -8.55 -2.03 -6.63
N ALA A 59 -9.03 -1.33 -7.65
CA ALA A 59 -10.27 -1.57 -8.35
C ALA A 59 -10.21 -2.79 -9.29
N ASP A 60 -11.40 -3.23 -9.71
CA ASP A 60 -11.59 -4.21 -10.79
C ASP A 60 -10.70 -5.46 -10.65
N LEU A 61 -10.64 -6.02 -9.45
CA LEU A 61 -10.24 -7.41 -9.29
C LEU A 61 -11.13 -8.19 -10.26
N HIS A 62 -10.55 -8.94 -11.20
CA HIS A 62 -11.20 -9.49 -12.40
C HIS A 62 -12.33 -10.52 -12.12
N SER A 63 -13.23 -10.25 -11.17
CA SER A 63 -14.29 -11.07 -10.62
C SER A 63 -13.85 -12.39 -9.97
N VAL A 64 -12.60 -12.49 -9.51
CA VAL A 64 -11.93 -13.77 -9.19
C VAL A 64 -11.34 -13.84 -7.77
N ALA A 65 -11.87 -13.13 -6.79
CA ALA A 65 -11.42 -13.25 -5.40
C ALA A 65 -12.55 -13.81 -4.53
N SER A 66 -12.69 -15.13 -4.52
CA SER A 66 -13.66 -15.86 -3.69
C SER A 66 -13.07 -16.26 -2.32
N ALA A 67 -11.75 -16.18 -2.15
CA ALA A 67 -11.09 -16.39 -0.87
C ALA A 67 -9.75 -15.63 -0.83
N TYR A 68 -9.18 -15.48 0.37
CA TYR A 68 -7.83 -14.97 0.54
C TYR A 68 -7.08 -15.68 1.67
N THR A 69 -5.75 -15.63 1.63
CA THR A 69 -4.87 -15.96 2.75
C THR A 69 -3.99 -14.77 3.09
N LEU A 70 -3.67 -14.62 4.37
CA LEU A 70 -2.71 -13.62 4.82
C LEU A 70 -1.33 -14.26 4.91
N ASN A 71 -0.33 -13.63 4.30
CA ASN A 71 1.05 -14.07 4.38
C ASN A 71 1.77 -13.30 5.48
N SER A 72 1.71 -11.97 5.43
CA SER A 72 2.26 -11.08 6.45
C SER A 72 1.50 -9.76 6.40
N VAL A 73 0.99 -9.29 7.53
CA VAL A 73 0.42 -7.94 7.62
C VAL A 73 1.05 -7.29 8.84
N ALA A 74 1.89 -6.29 8.61
CA ALA A 74 2.55 -5.58 9.69
C ALA A 74 1.54 -4.89 10.63
N GLU A 75 1.94 -4.74 11.88
CA GLU A 75 1.17 -4.00 12.87
C GLU A 75 0.93 -2.55 12.39
N GLY A 76 -0.29 -2.05 12.59
CA GLY A 76 -0.72 -0.76 12.07
C GLY A 76 -1.32 -0.81 10.66
N CYS A 77 -1.15 -1.90 9.90
CA CYS A 77 -1.84 -2.11 8.62
C CYS A 77 -3.13 -2.91 8.76
N ARG A 78 -4.12 -2.52 7.95
CA ARG A 78 -5.32 -3.31 7.67
C ARG A 78 -5.62 -3.32 6.18
N ILE A 79 -6.12 -4.45 5.69
CA ILE A 79 -6.60 -4.68 4.35
C ILE A 79 -8.13 -4.70 4.43
N GLU A 80 -8.76 -3.80 3.70
CA GLU A 80 -10.21 -3.73 3.55
C GLU A 80 -10.58 -4.31 2.18
N LEU A 81 -11.47 -5.31 2.17
CA LEU A 81 -11.96 -5.94 0.95
C LEU A 81 -13.43 -5.61 0.74
N PHE A 82 -13.81 -5.30 -0.51
CA PHE A 82 -15.14 -4.81 -0.87
C PHE A 82 -15.79 -5.71 -1.91
N ASP A 83 -17.13 -5.78 -1.89
CA ASP A 83 -17.91 -6.52 -2.90
C ASP A 83 -17.91 -5.79 -4.26
N ASN A 84 -17.97 -4.45 -4.27
CA ASN A 84 -17.85 -3.65 -5.49
C ASN A 84 -16.41 -3.58 -6.00
N THR A 85 -16.26 -3.03 -7.22
CA THR A 85 -14.98 -2.82 -7.87
C THR A 85 -14.35 -1.46 -7.62
N MET A 86 -14.90 -0.62 -6.73
CA MET A 86 -14.50 0.79 -6.57
C MET A 86 -14.18 1.19 -5.12
N CYS A 87 -13.93 0.24 -4.22
CA CYS A 87 -13.70 0.43 -2.79
C CYS A 87 -14.73 1.33 -2.10
N ASP A 88 -16.00 1.25 -2.52
CA ASP A 88 -17.10 1.93 -1.85
C ASP A 88 -17.32 1.29 -0.48
N GLN A 89 -17.19 2.12 0.56
CA GLN A 89 -17.31 1.74 1.97
C GLN A 89 -18.69 1.16 2.31
N ASN A 90 -19.72 1.48 1.53
CA ASN A 90 -21.06 0.91 1.71
C ASN A 90 -21.12 -0.59 1.42
N GLU A 91 -20.15 -1.14 0.69
CA GLU A 91 -20.05 -2.58 0.42
C GLU A 91 -18.73 -3.18 0.91
N LEU A 92 -18.24 -2.70 2.05
CA LEU A 92 -17.16 -3.34 2.78
C LEU A 92 -17.59 -4.76 3.18
N SER A 93 -16.84 -5.77 2.71
CA SER A 93 -17.16 -7.18 2.94
C SER A 93 -16.31 -7.79 4.06
N ASP A 94 -15.03 -7.44 4.14
CA ASP A 94 -14.13 -8.00 5.15
C ASP A 94 -12.99 -7.04 5.50
N ILE A 95 -12.44 -7.20 6.69
CA ILE A 95 -11.27 -6.46 7.18
C ILE A 95 -10.27 -7.46 7.75
N ALA A 96 -9.09 -7.51 7.14
CA ALA A 96 -7.96 -8.24 7.64
C ALA A 96 -6.95 -7.29 8.27
N SER A 97 -6.44 -7.63 9.44
CA SER A 97 -5.35 -6.90 10.10
C SER A 97 -4.36 -7.88 10.70
N GLN A 98 -3.16 -7.39 11.02
CA GLN A 98 -2.12 -8.05 11.81
C GLN A 98 -2.15 -9.59 11.77
N ALA A 99 -1.39 -10.17 10.83
CA ALA A 99 -1.29 -11.61 10.70
C ALA A 99 0.18 -12.05 10.73
N ASN A 100 0.50 -12.91 11.69
CA ASN A 100 1.81 -13.53 11.83
C ASN A 100 1.81 -14.90 11.15
N ALA A 101 2.08 -14.93 9.84
CA ALA A 101 2.42 -16.11 9.02
C ALA A 101 1.44 -17.30 8.98
N THR A 102 0.38 -17.32 9.80
CA THR A 102 -0.67 -18.34 9.71
C THR A 102 -1.51 -18.12 8.47
N GLN A 103 -1.32 -18.97 7.46
CA GLN A 103 -2.13 -19.03 6.25
C GLN A 103 -3.51 -19.64 6.55
N THR A 104 -4.34 -18.89 7.25
CA THR A 104 -5.77 -19.20 7.37
C THR A 104 -6.45 -18.79 6.07
N CYS A 105 -7.32 -19.67 5.55
CA CYS A 105 -8.12 -19.39 4.36
C CYS A 105 -9.41 -18.68 4.77
N HIS A 106 -9.58 -17.44 4.31
CA HIS A 106 -10.76 -16.63 4.52
C HIS A 106 -11.61 -16.67 3.25
N ILE A 107 -12.84 -17.17 3.35
CA ILE A 107 -13.71 -17.40 2.20
C ILE A 107 -14.72 -16.25 2.13
N ALA A 108 -14.85 -15.62 0.97
CA ALA A 108 -15.94 -14.69 0.71
C ALA A 108 -17.27 -15.46 0.82
N GLY A 109 -18.25 -14.90 1.54
CA GLY A 109 -19.52 -15.59 1.82
C GLY A 109 -20.20 -16.17 0.57
N THR A 110 -21.15 -17.09 0.75
CA THR A 110 -21.72 -17.98 -0.29
C THR A 110 -22.28 -17.34 -1.57
N ARG A 111 -22.38 -16.01 -1.66
CA ARG A 111 -22.82 -15.26 -2.86
C ARG A 111 -21.95 -14.06 -3.21
N ARG A 112 -20.82 -13.85 -2.53
CA ARG A 112 -20.00 -12.64 -2.63
C ARG A 112 -18.58 -12.99 -3.08
N ARG A 113 -17.99 -12.09 -3.85
CA ARG A 113 -16.59 -12.11 -4.26
C ARG A 113 -16.04 -10.72 -4.00
N TYR A 114 -14.77 -10.63 -3.63
CA TYR A 114 -14.12 -9.34 -3.48
C TYR A 114 -13.88 -8.75 -4.88
N GLY A 115 -14.48 -7.59 -5.14
CA GLY A 115 -14.33 -6.84 -6.38
C GLY A 115 -13.20 -5.81 -6.31
N SER A 116 -12.82 -5.38 -5.11
CA SER A 116 -11.72 -4.45 -4.88
C SER A 116 -11.13 -4.57 -3.47
N TYR A 117 -9.96 -3.99 -3.26
CA TYR A 117 -9.37 -3.86 -1.92
C TYR A 117 -8.61 -2.55 -1.76
N GLN A 118 -8.38 -2.14 -0.52
CA GLN A 118 -7.41 -1.10 -0.18
C GLN A 118 -6.67 -1.47 1.09
N VAL A 119 -5.45 -0.95 1.24
CA VAL A 119 -4.66 -1.15 2.45
C VAL A 119 -4.44 0.20 3.11
N THR A 120 -4.72 0.27 4.41
CA THR A 120 -4.44 1.45 5.22
C THR A 120 -3.47 1.08 6.33
N CYS A 121 -2.34 1.78 6.39
CA CYS A 121 -1.32 1.64 7.43
C CYS A 121 -1.18 2.96 8.20
N ALA A 122 -1.06 2.88 9.52
CA ALA A 122 -0.91 4.01 10.44
C ALA A 122 0.44 4.01 11.16
#